data_AF-E4Y7M5-F1
#
_entry.id   AF-E4Y7M5-F1
#
_cell.length_a   1.000
_cell.length_b   1.000
_cell.length_c   1.000
_cell.angle_alpha   90.00
_cell.angle_beta   90.00
_cell.angle_gamma   90.00
#
_symmetry.space_group_name_H-M   'P 1'
#
loop_
_entity.id
_entity.type
_entity.pdbx_description
1 polymer ?
#
loop_
_entity_poly.entity_id
_entity_poly.type
_entity_poly.pdbx_seq_one_letter_code
_entity_poly.pdbx_strand_id
1 'polypeptide(L)'
;MIVKNRSSSKSSVYSDEKENQEEFLKLKEDLDDEDRDKLKEKEETEPKWMNGRIRNLSKADLNLAIKFFNQLEVLIKMLIVYLVYLCIGALAFSHMESDAENKRCQKATDNVALSKNDFTTKYFYIFGLNLKFCRGIDEYVEAQSEEYLETNQKIMSFFYKWRISNCSRELEAPIWDAVQKETPEFINQYVKVWKKVSELKLAEDFDHEILIVSGKTMRKVIQRTAQFGINNFLALKTDCTDNWSFHSSFFFAGTVATTIGYGSITPKTDEGKAFCIVFTIIGIPFFAFMVNRISDLIMELLKFLKRTLNFGKLVLHLTYIGGGFFALILVPAKIFMSIEGWSALEAVYFIIVSLTTIGFGDYSPRMDPPIELAYSKRNETACLFELINPIPSRNLNNQTGLTVSCDKDKWSDALQNSYNIYRVAVFLWILIGLSWIGGVSAKIAHDKNLVHRCLGKMLYTVEI
;
A
#
# COMPACT_ATOMS: atom_id res chain seq x y z
N MET A 1 3.04 -34.94 57.00
CA MET A 1 3.66 -34.00 57.97
C MET A 1 3.54 -32.58 57.42
N ILE A 2 2.85 -31.74 58.18
CA ILE A 2 2.93 -30.27 58.25
C ILE A 2 2.40 -29.43 57.08
N VAL A 3 1.22 -28.86 57.35
CA VAL A 3 0.62 -27.63 56.82
C VAL A 3 1.29 -26.39 57.46
N LYS A 4 1.57 -25.33 56.67
CA LYS A 4 1.54 -23.90 57.07
C LYS A 4 1.75 -23.00 55.83
N ASN A 5 0.71 -22.35 55.31
CA ASN A 5 0.24 -20.98 55.60
C ASN A 5 1.21 -19.84 55.19
N ARG A 6 0.88 -19.12 54.11
CA ARG A 6 1.30 -17.73 53.85
C ARG A 6 0.13 -16.95 53.24
N SER A 7 -0.64 -16.31 54.13
CA SER A 7 -1.61 -15.26 53.83
C SER A 7 -1.23 -14.03 54.66
N SER A 8 -0.32 -13.19 54.16
CA SER A 8 -0.06 -11.86 54.72
C SER A 8 0.61 -10.95 53.70
N SER A 9 -0.17 -10.30 52.84
CA SER A 9 0.29 -9.07 52.13
C SER A 9 -0.86 -8.20 51.59
N LYS A 10 -2.11 -8.40 52.05
CA LYS A 10 -3.28 -7.63 51.59
C LYS A 10 -3.92 -6.72 52.65
N SER A 11 -3.39 -6.67 53.87
CA SER A 11 -4.02 -5.91 54.98
C SER A 11 -3.44 -4.53 55.25
N SER A 12 -2.32 -4.12 54.64
CA SER A 12 -1.67 -2.83 54.97
C SER A 12 -2.04 -1.66 54.04
N VAL A 13 -2.83 -1.90 52.98
CA VAL A 13 -3.27 -0.84 52.05
C VAL A 13 -4.69 -0.36 52.37
N TYR A 14 -5.45 -1.15 53.14
CA TYR A 14 -6.84 -0.85 53.50
C TYR A 14 -6.98 -0.03 54.80
N SER A 15 -5.93 0.12 55.61
CA SER A 15 -5.96 0.97 56.81
C SER A 15 -5.79 2.45 56.48
N ASP A 16 -4.91 2.78 55.53
CA ASP A 16 -4.55 4.17 55.22
C ASP A 16 -5.66 4.93 54.46
N GLU A 17 -6.56 4.22 53.79
CA GLU A 17 -7.71 4.83 53.09
C GLU A 17 -8.86 5.21 54.04
N LYS A 18 -8.99 4.54 55.20
CA LYS A 18 -10.00 4.86 56.21
C LYS A 18 -9.62 6.05 57.07
N GLU A 19 -8.33 6.18 57.41
CA GLU A 19 -7.82 7.30 58.21
C GLU A 19 -7.93 8.63 57.44
N ASN A 20 -7.63 8.62 56.13
CA ASN A 20 -7.82 9.77 55.25
C ASN A 20 -9.30 10.17 55.03
N GLN A 21 -10.25 9.24 55.14
CA GLN A 21 -11.69 9.58 55.06
C GLN A 21 -12.23 10.20 56.35
N GLU A 22 -11.72 9.79 57.52
CA GLU A 22 -12.10 10.38 58.81
C GLU A 22 -11.50 11.79 59.00
N GLU A 23 -10.30 12.05 58.47
CA GLU A 23 -9.68 13.38 58.49
C GLU A 23 -10.40 14.38 57.55
N PHE A 24 -10.89 13.91 56.40
CA PHE A 24 -11.68 14.72 55.47
C PHE A 24 -13.10 15.04 55.99
N LEU A 25 -13.66 14.17 56.84
CA LEU A 25 -14.95 14.43 57.50
C LEU A 25 -14.82 15.46 58.63
N LYS A 26 -13.71 15.47 59.37
CA LYS A 26 -13.42 16.49 60.40
C LYS A 26 -13.23 17.88 59.80
N LEU A 27 -12.51 17.97 58.68
CA LEU A 27 -12.35 19.22 57.92
C LEU A 27 -13.66 19.83 57.38
N LYS A 28 -14.74 19.03 57.34
CA LYS A 28 -16.07 19.48 56.89
C LYS A 28 -16.95 19.98 58.03
N GLU A 29 -16.64 19.60 59.28
CA GLU A 29 -17.30 20.10 60.49
C GLU A 29 -16.72 21.44 60.97
N ASP A 30 -15.47 21.74 60.61
CA ASP A 30 -14.76 22.98 61.00
C ASP A 30 -14.98 24.18 60.07
N LEU A 31 -15.92 24.11 59.13
CA LEU A 31 -16.25 25.23 58.23
C LEU A 31 -17.21 26.21 58.90
N ASP A 32 -16.76 27.45 59.07
CA ASP A 32 -17.54 28.58 59.56
C ASP A 32 -18.81 28.81 58.71
N ASP A 33 -19.88 29.26 59.36
CA ASP A 33 -21.22 29.37 58.77
C ASP A 33 -21.28 30.26 57.51
N GLU A 34 -20.32 31.18 57.34
CA GLU A 34 -20.20 32.08 56.18
C GLU A 34 -19.73 31.36 54.90
N ASP A 35 -18.92 30.30 55.01
CA ASP A 35 -18.47 29.51 53.86
C ASP A 35 -19.50 28.44 53.45
N ARG A 36 -20.35 28.04 54.41
CA ARG A 36 -21.50 27.16 54.17
C ARG A 36 -22.54 27.81 53.26
N ASP A 37 -22.76 29.11 53.41
CA ASP A 37 -23.74 29.85 52.61
C ASP A 37 -23.20 30.23 51.22
N LYS A 38 -21.88 30.46 51.07
CA LYS A 38 -21.23 30.62 49.75
C LYS A 38 -21.28 29.34 48.91
N LEU A 39 -21.26 28.16 49.53
CA LEU A 39 -21.43 26.87 48.84
C LEU A 39 -22.87 26.65 48.37
N LYS A 40 -23.87 27.05 49.17
CA LYS A 40 -25.29 26.99 48.76
C LYS A 40 -25.60 27.94 47.60
N GLU A 41 -25.00 29.13 47.58
CA GLU A 41 -25.16 30.09 46.49
C GLU A 41 -24.51 29.60 45.19
N LYS A 42 -23.44 28.79 45.29
CA LYS A 42 -22.79 28.15 44.13
C LYS A 42 -23.59 26.96 43.57
N GLU A 43 -24.27 26.20 44.43
CA GLU A 43 -25.18 25.11 44.00
C GLU A 43 -26.45 25.62 43.29
N GLU A 44 -26.89 26.86 43.54
CA GLU A 44 -28.05 27.45 42.84
C GLU A 44 -27.76 27.96 41.41
N THR A 45 -26.50 27.98 40.98
CA THR A 45 -26.10 28.45 39.64
C THR A 45 -25.98 27.36 38.56
N GLU A 46 -26.37 26.11 38.85
CA GLU A 46 -26.42 25.07 37.82
C GLU A 46 -27.65 25.21 36.90
N PRO A 47 -27.51 25.04 35.56
CA PRO A 47 -28.61 25.17 34.61
C PRO A 47 -29.81 24.26 34.93
N LYS A 48 -30.98 24.85 35.19
CA LYS A 48 -32.23 24.17 35.57
C LYS A 48 -32.74 23.08 34.60
N TRP A 49 -32.19 22.96 33.39
CA TRP A 49 -32.55 21.89 32.44
C TRP A 49 -31.83 20.55 32.70
N MET A 50 -30.80 20.50 33.56
CA MET A 50 -30.16 19.24 33.99
C MET A 50 -30.88 18.55 35.15
N ASN A 51 -31.82 19.22 35.81
CA ASN A 51 -32.29 18.81 37.14
C ASN A 51 -33.52 17.87 37.15
N GLY A 52 -33.96 17.37 35.99
CA GLY A 52 -35.17 16.55 35.86
C GLY A 52 -34.99 15.07 35.50
N ARG A 53 -33.84 14.68 34.92
CA ARG A 53 -33.62 13.29 34.43
C ARG A 53 -32.56 12.48 35.18
N ILE A 54 -31.72 13.12 35.99
CA ILE A 54 -30.61 12.45 36.70
C ILE A 54 -31.05 11.87 38.06
N ARG A 55 -32.21 12.28 38.61
CA ARG A 55 -32.66 11.88 39.97
C ARG A 55 -33.14 10.43 40.13
N ASN A 56 -33.22 9.64 39.06
CA ASN A 56 -33.64 8.23 39.13
C ASN A 56 -32.52 7.21 38.80
N LEU A 57 -31.27 7.65 38.64
CA LEU A 57 -30.13 6.73 38.52
C LEU A 57 -29.71 6.28 39.93
N SER A 58 -29.74 4.97 40.18
CA SER A 58 -29.18 4.40 41.41
C SER A 58 -27.71 4.81 41.56
N LYS A 59 -27.20 4.99 42.79
CA LYS A 59 -25.75 5.18 43.05
C LYS A 59 -24.89 4.13 42.31
N ALA A 60 -25.44 2.92 42.11
CA ALA A 60 -24.79 1.84 41.38
C ALA A 60 -24.66 2.09 39.85
N ASP A 61 -25.54 2.88 39.26
CA ASP A 61 -25.51 3.23 37.84
C ASP A 61 -24.63 4.45 37.59
N LEU A 62 -24.59 5.40 38.52
CA LEU A 62 -23.63 6.50 38.51
C LEU A 62 -22.19 5.97 38.63
N ASN A 63 -21.93 5.05 39.56
CA ASN A 63 -20.61 4.42 39.71
C ASN A 63 -20.21 3.61 38.46
N LEU A 64 -21.16 2.96 37.80
CA LEU A 64 -20.90 2.21 36.56
C LEU A 64 -20.58 3.16 35.40
N ALA A 65 -21.31 4.28 35.28
CA ALA A 65 -21.06 5.31 34.29
C ALA A 65 -19.68 5.97 34.50
N ILE A 66 -19.33 6.33 35.74
CA ILE A 66 -18.01 6.88 36.07
C ILE A 66 -16.91 5.89 35.70
N LYS A 67 -17.07 4.61 36.05
CA LYS A 67 -16.11 3.57 35.69
C LYS A 67 -15.93 3.44 34.17
N PHE A 68 -17.03 3.48 33.43
CA PHE A 68 -17.02 3.44 31.96
C PHE A 68 -16.29 4.65 31.36
N PHE A 69 -16.58 5.88 31.83
CA PHE A 69 -15.91 7.09 31.33
C PHE A 69 -14.41 7.08 31.65
N ASN A 70 -14.01 6.64 32.84
CA ASN A 70 -12.59 6.50 33.19
C ASN A 70 -11.88 5.49 32.28
N GLN A 71 -12.52 4.35 31.98
CA GLN A 71 -11.96 3.37 31.03
C GLN A 71 -11.89 3.91 29.60
N LEU A 72 -12.90 4.67 29.18
CA LEU A 72 -12.94 5.31 27.88
C LEU A 72 -11.79 6.33 27.73
N GLU A 73 -11.54 7.14 28.75
CA GLU A 73 -10.43 8.10 28.73
C GLU A 73 -9.07 7.39 28.62
N VAL A 74 -8.87 6.32 29.41
CA VAL A 74 -7.64 5.51 29.32
C VAL A 74 -7.50 4.88 27.93
N LEU A 75 -8.59 4.36 27.37
CA LEU A 75 -8.60 3.78 26.03
C LEU A 75 -8.26 4.83 24.96
N ILE A 76 -8.80 6.04 25.06
CA ILE A 76 -8.49 7.13 24.12
C ILE A 76 -7.01 7.49 24.20
N LYS A 77 -6.44 7.63 25.40
CA LYS A 77 -5.00 7.89 25.57
C LYS A 77 -4.15 6.77 24.97
N MET A 78 -4.52 5.51 25.21
CA MET A 78 -3.85 4.36 24.61
C MET A 78 -3.96 4.33 23.09
N LEU A 79 -5.13 4.63 22.54
CA LEU A 79 -5.36 4.70 21.10
C LEU A 79 -4.51 5.80 20.46
N ILE A 80 -4.39 6.96 21.09
CA ILE A 80 -3.50 8.04 20.62
C ILE A 80 -2.05 7.57 20.59
N VAL A 81 -1.56 6.95 21.67
CA VAL A 81 -0.19 6.41 21.73
C VAL A 81 0.02 5.35 20.64
N TYR A 82 -0.97 4.49 20.43
CA TYR A 82 -0.91 3.45 19.39
C TYR A 82 -0.90 4.05 17.98
N LEU A 83 -1.73 5.05 17.70
CA LEU A 83 -1.73 5.75 16.41
C LEU A 83 -0.40 6.46 16.16
N VAL A 84 0.18 7.10 17.19
CA VAL A 84 1.53 7.69 17.11
C VAL A 84 2.57 6.62 16.80
N TYR A 85 2.50 5.47 17.46
CA TYR A 85 3.39 4.33 17.18
C TYR A 85 3.29 3.85 15.73
N LEU A 86 2.06 3.72 15.21
CA LEU A 86 1.83 3.36 13.80
C LEU A 86 2.32 4.43 12.84
N CYS A 87 2.14 5.72 13.15
CA CYS A 87 2.66 6.83 12.34
C CYS A 87 4.19 6.84 12.28
N ILE A 88 4.87 6.59 13.41
CA ILE A 88 6.33 6.45 13.46
C ILE A 88 6.77 5.27 12.58
N GLY A 89 6.10 4.12 12.72
CA GLY A 89 6.33 2.96 11.86
C GLY A 89 6.14 3.28 10.38
N ALA A 90 5.04 3.95 10.02
CA ALA A 90 4.72 4.34 8.65
C ALA A 90 5.78 5.27 8.05
N LEU A 91 6.25 6.27 8.80
CA LEU A 91 7.32 7.17 8.35
C LEU A 91 8.63 6.40 8.14
N ALA A 92 8.99 5.51 9.06
CA ALA A 92 10.19 4.70 8.95
C ALA A 92 10.14 3.78 7.73
N PHE A 93 9.04 3.02 7.54
CA PHE A 93 8.86 2.15 6.37
C PHE A 93 8.85 2.93 5.06
N SER A 94 8.12 4.05 5.01
CA SER A 94 8.07 4.91 3.82
C SER A 94 9.47 5.40 3.45
N HIS A 95 10.26 5.85 4.43
CA HIS A 95 11.62 6.31 4.17
C HIS A 95 12.56 5.20 3.69
N MET A 96 12.64 4.08 4.44
CA MET A 96 13.58 2.99 4.12
C MET A 96 13.25 2.31 2.79
N GLU A 97 11.97 2.11 2.47
CA GLU A 97 11.57 1.37 1.26
C GLU A 97 11.38 2.26 0.03
N SER A 98 10.93 3.52 0.17
CA SER A 98 10.75 4.42 -0.97
C SER A 98 12.07 4.73 -1.66
N ASP A 99 13.13 5.02 -0.90
CA ASP A 99 14.46 5.26 -1.48
C ASP A 99 15.00 4.05 -2.24
N ALA A 100 14.73 2.84 -1.72
CA ALA A 100 15.10 1.60 -2.39
C ALA A 100 14.23 1.29 -3.62
N GLU A 101 12.92 1.59 -3.59
CA GLU A 101 12.05 1.53 -4.77
C GLU A 101 12.53 2.48 -5.87
N ASN A 102 12.85 3.72 -5.52
CA ASN A 102 13.35 4.71 -6.49
C ASN A 102 14.66 4.24 -7.15
N LYS A 103 15.60 3.70 -6.37
CA LYS A 103 16.85 3.12 -6.91
C LYS A 103 16.60 1.90 -7.81
N ARG A 104 15.66 1.01 -7.43
CA ARG A 104 15.29 -0.16 -8.25
C ARG A 104 14.65 0.28 -9.56
N CYS A 105 13.72 1.23 -9.52
CA CYS A 105 13.07 1.78 -10.69
C CYS A 105 14.07 2.43 -11.64
N GLN A 106 15.02 3.22 -11.11
CA GLN A 106 16.08 3.83 -11.91
C GLN A 106 16.93 2.76 -12.61
N LYS A 107 17.39 1.74 -11.87
CA LYS A 107 18.15 0.62 -12.45
C LYS A 107 17.36 -0.15 -13.52
N ALA A 108 16.07 -0.40 -13.29
CA ALA A 108 15.20 -1.04 -14.27
C ALA A 108 15.07 -0.18 -15.54
N THR A 109 14.92 1.13 -15.38
CA THR A 109 14.86 2.10 -16.49
C THR A 109 16.16 2.08 -17.30
N ASP A 110 17.31 2.12 -16.64
CA ASP A 110 18.62 2.05 -17.29
C ASP A 110 18.81 0.73 -18.04
N ASN A 111 18.39 -0.40 -17.44
CA ASN A 111 18.44 -1.72 -18.08
C ASN A 111 17.54 -1.80 -19.31
N VAL A 112 16.35 -1.19 -19.27
CA VAL A 112 15.45 -1.12 -20.44
C VAL A 112 16.08 -0.28 -21.54
N ALA A 113 16.70 0.86 -21.21
CA ALA A 113 17.40 1.70 -22.19
C ALA A 113 18.55 0.94 -22.87
N LEU A 114 19.38 0.23 -22.09
CA LEU A 114 20.45 -0.63 -22.61
C LEU A 114 19.92 -1.77 -23.48
N SER A 115 18.84 -2.42 -23.04
CA SER A 115 18.21 -3.52 -23.78
C SER A 115 17.62 -3.03 -25.10
N LYS A 116 17.03 -1.83 -25.14
CA LYS A 116 16.53 -1.17 -26.36
C LYS A 116 17.65 -0.92 -27.34
N ASN A 117 18.80 -0.43 -26.88
CA ASN A 117 19.96 -0.25 -27.75
C ASN A 117 20.45 -1.58 -28.35
N ASP A 118 20.66 -2.62 -27.53
CA ASP A 118 21.08 -3.94 -28.02
C ASP A 118 20.06 -4.58 -28.96
N PHE A 119 18.75 -4.40 -28.69
CA PHE A 119 17.68 -4.87 -29.55
C PHE A 119 17.69 -4.20 -30.92
N THR A 120 17.80 -2.87 -30.96
CA THR A 120 17.93 -2.08 -32.19
C THR A 120 19.13 -2.55 -33.02
N THR A 121 20.30 -2.69 -32.39
CA THR A 121 21.51 -3.20 -33.04
C THR A 121 21.26 -4.58 -33.63
N LYS A 122 20.70 -5.53 -32.87
CA LYS A 122 20.41 -6.89 -33.38
C LYS A 122 19.47 -6.86 -34.59
N TYR A 123 18.46 -6.01 -34.60
CA TYR A 123 17.50 -5.89 -35.71
C TYR A 123 18.17 -5.36 -36.97
N PHE A 124 19.04 -4.36 -36.82
CA PHE A 124 19.84 -3.82 -37.92
C PHE A 124 20.63 -4.91 -38.66
N TYR A 125 21.27 -5.83 -37.92
CA TYR A 125 21.99 -6.96 -38.53
C TYR A 125 21.09 -8.10 -39.02
N ILE A 126 20.03 -8.46 -38.27
CA ILE A 126 19.11 -9.56 -38.66
C ILE A 126 18.44 -9.29 -40.01
N PHE A 127 18.10 -8.03 -40.29
CA PHE A 127 17.49 -7.63 -41.55
C PHE A 127 18.49 -7.31 -42.67
N GLY A 128 19.80 -7.47 -42.43
CA GLY A 128 20.84 -7.17 -43.41
C GLY A 128 20.95 -5.68 -43.76
N LEU A 129 20.42 -4.79 -42.91
CA LEU A 129 20.47 -3.34 -43.12
C LEU A 129 21.91 -2.80 -43.06
N ASN A 130 22.81 -3.51 -42.36
CA ASN A 130 24.24 -3.20 -42.32
C ASN A 130 24.91 -3.33 -43.70
N LEU A 131 24.60 -4.40 -44.46
CA LEU A 131 25.14 -4.59 -45.81
C LEU A 131 24.56 -3.57 -46.79
N LYS A 132 23.28 -3.23 -46.61
CA LYS A 132 22.60 -2.18 -47.36
C LYS A 132 23.24 -0.81 -47.12
N PHE A 133 23.49 -0.47 -45.85
CA PHE A 133 24.18 0.75 -45.45
C PHE A 133 25.59 0.82 -46.06
N CYS A 134 26.34 -0.28 -46.02
CA CYS A 134 27.64 -0.38 -46.68
C CYS A 134 27.60 -0.05 -48.17
N ARG A 135 26.57 -0.51 -48.88
CA ARG A 135 26.39 -0.20 -50.29
C ARG A 135 25.95 1.26 -50.52
N GLY A 136 25.18 1.84 -49.59
CA GLY A 136 24.86 3.27 -49.59
C GLY A 136 26.08 4.16 -49.37
N ILE A 137 27.10 3.69 -48.63
CA ILE A 137 28.37 4.42 -48.48
C ILE A 137 29.07 4.54 -49.83
N ASP A 138 29.20 3.43 -50.57
CA ASP A 138 29.86 3.41 -51.88
C ASP A 138 29.19 4.41 -52.83
N GLU A 139 27.86 4.36 -52.91
CA GLU A 139 27.08 5.23 -53.81
C GLU A 139 27.09 6.69 -53.38
N TYR A 140 27.07 6.96 -52.07
CA TYR A 140 27.18 8.32 -51.56
C TYR A 140 28.53 8.93 -51.92
N VAL A 141 29.62 8.18 -51.75
CA VAL A 141 30.99 8.61 -52.07
C VAL A 141 31.15 8.84 -53.57
N GLU A 142 30.66 7.93 -54.41
CA GLU A 142 30.67 8.07 -55.87
C GLU A 142 29.89 9.29 -56.37
N ALA A 143 28.86 9.72 -55.63
CA ALA A 143 28.03 10.86 -56.00
C ALA A 143 28.56 12.24 -55.55
N GLN A 144 29.65 12.31 -54.76
CA GLN A 144 30.22 13.58 -54.29
C GLN A 144 31.39 14.05 -55.17
N SER A 145 31.63 15.37 -55.23
CA SER A 145 32.84 15.93 -55.85
C SER A 145 34.09 15.67 -54.99
N GLU A 146 35.26 15.62 -55.63
CA GLU A 146 36.55 15.47 -54.94
C GLU A 146 36.77 16.59 -53.90
N GLU A 147 36.42 17.85 -54.23
CA GLU A 147 36.49 19.00 -53.32
C GLU A 147 35.65 18.81 -52.04
N TYR A 148 34.48 18.18 -52.17
CA TYR A 148 33.62 17.89 -51.03
C TYR A 148 34.21 16.78 -50.15
N LEU A 149 34.78 15.74 -50.76
CA LEU A 149 35.41 14.63 -50.04
C LEU A 149 36.64 15.10 -49.26
N GLU A 150 37.44 16.02 -49.83
CA GLU A 150 38.57 16.65 -49.13
C GLU A 150 38.12 17.50 -47.95
N THR A 151 37.11 18.35 -48.14
CA THR A 151 36.55 19.19 -47.07
C THR A 151 35.97 18.36 -45.92
N ASN A 152 35.45 17.16 -46.22
CA ASN A 152 34.80 16.26 -45.26
C ASN A 152 35.65 15.01 -44.93
N GLN A 153 36.97 15.07 -45.14
CA GLN A 153 37.86 13.89 -45.05
C GLN A 153 37.72 13.13 -43.73
N LYS A 154 37.58 13.84 -42.60
CA LYS A 154 37.41 13.23 -41.28
C LYS A 154 36.10 12.43 -41.16
N ILE A 155 35.00 12.96 -41.70
CA ILE A 155 33.70 12.27 -41.77
C ILE A 155 33.83 11.03 -42.66
N MET A 156 34.42 11.18 -43.84
CA MET A 156 34.61 10.07 -44.78
C MET A 156 35.51 8.97 -44.23
N SER A 157 36.50 9.31 -43.42
CA SER A 157 37.37 8.32 -42.77
C SER A 157 36.60 7.33 -41.87
N PHE A 158 35.52 7.78 -41.22
CA PHE A 158 34.66 6.92 -40.43
C PHE A 158 33.80 6.01 -41.30
N PHE A 159 33.22 6.54 -42.40
CA PHE A 159 32.47 5.72 -43.36
C PHE A 159 33.35 4.70 -44.09
N TYR A 160 34.60 5.06 -44.37
CA TYR A 160 35.59 4.13 -44.92
C TYR A 160 35.87 2.97 -43.95
N LYS A 161 36.04 3.25 -42.64
CA LYS A 161 36.17 2.21 -41.61
C LYS A 161 34.96 1.28 -41.54
N TRP A 162 33.75 1.83 -41.65
CA TRP A 162 32.52 1.03 -41.80
C TRP A 162 32.60 0.11 -43.02
N ARG A 163 32.99 0.66 -44.17
CA ARG A 163 33.02 -0.04 -45.45
C ARG A 163 34.01 -1.21 -45.51
N ILE A 164 35.25 -1.00 -45.05
CA ILE A 164 36.29 -2.06 -45.07
C ILE A 164 35.96 -3.20 -44.11
N SER A 165 35.14 -2.94 -43.09
CA SER A 165 34.69 -3.95 -42.13
C SER A 165 33.50 -4.77 -42.61
N ASN A 166 33.05 -4.54 -43.86
CA ASN A 166 31.79 -5.07 -44.38
C ASN A 166 30.58 -4.68 -43.49
N CYS A 167 30.65 -3.49 -42.89
CA CYS A 167 29.70 -2.99 -41.90
C CYS A 167 29.38 -4.03 -40.83
N SER A 168 30.44 -4.53 -40.19
CA SER A 168 30.33 -5.51 -39.11
C SER A 168 29.89 -4.86 -37.80
N ARG A 169 29.23 -5.65 -36.96
CA ARG A 169 28.80 -5.24 -35.61
C ARG A 169 29.94 -4.83 -34.70
N GLU A 170 31.12 -5.41 -34.90
CA GLU A 170 32.28 -5.23 -34.03
C GLU A 170 32.85 -3.80 -34.11
N LEU A 171 32.71 -3.13 -35.25
CA LEU A 171 33.24 -1.78 -35.49
C LEU A 171 32.22 -0.66 -35.25
N GLU A 172 30.96 -0.98 -35.03
CA GLU A 172 29.90 0.00 -34.77
C GLU A 172 30.16 0.83 -33.50
N ALA A 173 30.35 0.17 -32.36
CA ALA A 173 30.53 0.86 -31.07
C ALA A 173 31.82 1.71 -31.02
N PRO A 174 33.00 1.23 -31.48
CA PRO A 174 34.20 2.05 -31.54
C PRO A 174 34.08 3.28 -32.44
N ILE A 175 33.35 3.19 -33.56
CA ILE A 175 33.15 4.32 -34.47
C ILE A 175 32.22 5.36 -33.83
N TRP A 176 31.10 4.93 -33.24
CA TRP A 176 30.18 5.85 -32.58
C TRP A 176 30.80 6.55 -31.36
N ASP A 177 31.58 5.84 -30.54
CA ASP A 177 32.31 6.44 -29.41
C ASP A 177 33.33 7.49 -29.88
N ALA A 178 34.02 7.22 -30.99
CA ALA A 178 34.93 8.19 -31.59
C ALA A 178 34.20 9.44 -32.13
N VAL A 179 33.01 9.28 -32.72
CA VAL A 179 32.19 10.40 -33.20
C VAL A 179 31.62 11.22 -32.03
N GLN A 180 31.20 10.58 -30.95
CA GLN A 180 30.63 11.26 -29.78
C GLN A 180 31.65 12.10 -29.00
N LYS A 181 32.95 11.83 -29.16
CA LYS A 181 34.05 12.62 -28.57
C LYS A 181 34.37 13.90 -29.36
N GLU A 182 33.73 14.14 -30.49
CA GLU A 182 33.94 15.31 -31.35
C GLU A 182 33.02 16.49 -30.98
N THR A 183 33.17 17.62 -31.67
CA THR A 183 32.35 18.81 -31.41
C THR A 183 30.87 18.60 -31.80
N PRO A 184 29.91 19.27 -31.13
CA PRO A 184 28.49 19.19 -31.48
C PRO A 184 28.20 19.51 -32.96
N GLU A 185 28.94 20.46 -33.56
CA GLU A 185 28.83 20.80 -34.98
C GLU A 185 29.26 19.63 -35.88
N PHE A 186 30.36 18.96 -35.53
CA PHE A 186 30.83 17.78 -36.25
C PHE A 186 29.81 16.63 -36.14
N ILE A 187 29.27 16.38 -34.95
CA ILE A 187 28.26 15.34 -34.72
C ILE A 187 27.03 15.60 -35.60
N ASN A 188 26.53 16.85 -35.64
CA ASN A 188 25.40 17.22 -36.48
C ASN A 188 25.69 17.02 -37.97
N GLN A 189 26.89 17.39 -38.43
CA GLN A 189 27.31 17.19 -39.82
C GLN A 189 27.45 15.70 -40.17
N TYR A 190 28.05 14.91 -39.27
CA TYR A 190 28.18 13.46 -39.41
C TYR A 190 26.81 12.78 -39.49
N VAL A 191 25.88 13.11 -38.58
CA VAL A 191 24.50 12.60 -38.58
C VAL A 191 23.76 12.97 -39.87
N LYS A 192 23.98 14.19 -40.40
CA LYS A 192 23.41 14.63 -41.67
C LYS A 192 23.90 13.78 -42.84
N VAL A 193 25.20 13.45 -42.88
CA VAL A 193 25.78 12.57 -43.91
C VAL A 193 25.29 11.13 -43.73
N TRP A 194 25.29 10.62 -42.49
CA TRP A 194 24.78 9.29 -42.16
C TRP A 194 23.34 9.09 -42.64
N LYS A 195 22.50 10.11 -42.45
CA LYS A 195 21.12 10.11 -42.94
C LYS A 195 21.07 10.00 -44.46
N LYS A 196 21.83 10.80 -45.19
CA LYS A 196 21.90 10.73 -46.67
C LYS A 196 22.41 9.37 -47.18
N VAL A 197 23.44 8.82 -46.54
CA VAL A 197 23.99 7.48 -46.84
C VAL A 197 22.94 6.40 -46.62
N SER A 198 22.15 6.50 -45.54
CA SER A 198 21.08 5.55 -45.23
C SER A 198 19.88 5.64 -46.19
N GLU A 199 19.68 6.79 -46.86
CA GLU A 199 18.57 7.05 -47.77
C GLU A 199 18.82 6.55 -49.21
N LEU A 200 20.07 6.49 -49.68
CA LEU A 200 20.44 6.28 -51.09
C LEU A 200 20.12 4.90 -51.69
N LYS A 201 19.46 4.02 -50.93
CA LYS A 201 19.04 2.71 -51.39
C LYS A 201 17.70 2.35 -50.80
N LEU A 202 16.65 2.42 -51.57
CA LEU A 202 15.62 1.38 -51.50
C LEU A 202 15.65 0.72 -52.87
N ALA A 203 15.66 -0.61 -52.92
CA ALA A 203 15.57 -1.29 -54.21
C ALA A 203 14.27 -0.83 -54.91
N GLU A 204 14.19 -0.94 -56.24
CA GLU A 204 12.95 -0.63 -56.98
C GLU A 204 11.73 -1.42 -56.43
N ASP A 205 11.96 -2.54 -55.74
CA ASP A 205 10.93 -3.34 -55.04
C ASP A 205 11.01 -3.29 -53.50
N PHE A 206 11.84 -2.43 -52.91
CA PHE A 206 11.84 -2.21 -51.47
C PHE A 206 10.90 -1.05 -51.18
N ASP A 207 9.62 -1.39 -51.19
CA ASP A 207 8.59 -0.50 -50.70
C ASP A 207 8.97 -0.10 -49.25
N HIS A 208 8.87 1.19 -48.91
CA HIS A 208 9.00 1.64 -47.52
C HIS A 208 7.99 0.92 -46.61
N GLU A 209 6.99 0.27 -47.19
CA GLU A 209 5.98 -0.55 -46.55
C GLU A 209 6.29 -2.07 -46.51
N ILE A 210 7.17 -2.62 -47.38
CA ILE A 210 7.28 -4.09 -47.59
C ILE A 210 8.71 -4.60 -47.45
N LEU A 211 8.98 -5.28 -46.33
CA LEU A 211 10.18 -6.06 -46.09
C LEU A 211 9.93 -7.55 -46.40
N ILE A 212 10.55 -8.10 -47.45
CA ILE A 212 10.42 -9.53 -47.80
C ILE A 212 11.38 -10.36 -46.93
N VAL A 213 10.82 -11.10 -45.98
CA VAL A 213 11.59 -11.98 -45.06
C VAL A 213 11.10 -13.42 -45.19
N SER A 214 12.03 -14.38 -45.13
CA SER A 214 11.65 -15.80 -45.00
C SER A 214 10.71 -16.00 -43.81
N GLY A 215 9.66 -16.81 -43.95
CA GLY A 215 8.72 -17.09 -42.87
C GLY A 215 9.37 -17.68 -41.60
N LYS A 216 10.54 -18.32 -41.72
CA LYS A 216 11.34 -18.76 -40.55
C LYS A 216 12.00 -17.59 -39.83
N THR A 217 12.53 -16.62 -40.58
CA THR A 217 13.13 -15.40 -40.05
C THR A 217 12.05 -14.49 -39.45
N MET A 218 10.93 -14.32 -40.14
CA MET A 218 9.80 -13.50 -39.66
C MET A 218 9.26 -14.01 -38.32
N ARG A 219 9.06 -15.33 -38.16
CA ARG A 219 8.64 -15.90 -36.87
C ARG A 219 9.65 -15.63 -35.75
N LYS A 220 10.96 -15.77 -36.02
CA LYS A 220 12.00 -15.46 -35.04
C LYS A 220 12.00 -13.99 -34.64
N VAL A 221 11.79 -13.09 -35.60
CA VAL A 221 11.67 -11.65 -35.36
C VAL A 221 10.45 -11.36 -34.48
N ILE A 222 9.25 -11.80 -34.88
CA ILE A 222 8.02 -11.58 -34.10
C ILE A 222 8.19 -12.08 -32.66
N GLN A 223 8.70 -13.30 -32.48
CA GLN A 223 8.89 -13.89 -31.16
C GLN A 223 9.89 -13.08 -30.31
N ARG A 224 11.01 -12.64 -30.90
CA ARG A 224 12.01 -11.82 -30.19
C ARG A 224 11.50 -10.43 -29.86
N THR A 225 10.76 -9.77 -30.77
CA THR A 225 10.13 -8.47 -30.49
C THR A 225 9.13 -8.59 -29.35
N ALA A 226 8.27 -9.61 -29.39
CA ALA A 226 7.27 -9.83 -28.36
C ALA A 226 7.93 -10.07 -26.99
N GLN A 227 8.92 -10.97 -26.93
CA GLN A 227 9.63 -11.26 -25.69
C GLN A 227 10.36 -10.02 -25.14
N PHE A 228 10.98 -9.24 -26.02
CA PHE A 228 11.66 -8.00 -25.65
C PHE A 228 10.70 -6.99 -25.03
N GLY A 229 9.57 -6.71 -25.68
CA GLY A 229 8.54 -5.80 -25.18
C GLY A 229 7.97 -6.26 -23.83
N ILE A 230 7.62 -7.55 -23.72
CA ILE A 230 7.06 -8.14 -22.49
C ILE A 230 8.07 -8.04 -21.34
N ASN A 231 9.33 -8.42 -21.56
CA ASN A 231 10.35 -8.39 -20.51
C ASN A 231 10.58 -6.98 -19.95
N ASN A 232 10.69 -5.98 -20.84
CA ASN A 232 10.90 -4.60 -20.43
C ASN A 232 9.67 -4.01 -19.73
N PHE A 233 8.48 -4.32 -20.24
CA PHE A 233 7.23 -3.90 -19.59
C PHE A 233 7.10 -4.48 -18.18
N LEU A 234 7.38 -5.78 -18.02
CA LEU A 234 7.33 -6.45 -16.71
C LEU A 234 8.37 -5.89 -15.74
N ALA A 235 9.58 -5.62 -16.20
CA ALA A 235 10.64 -5.00 -15.39
C ALA A 235 10.19 -3.63 -14.84
N LEU A 236 9.71 -2.74 -15.72
CA LEU A 236 9.20 -1.43 -15.30
C LEU A 236 7.97 -1.54 -14.42
N LYS A 237 7.03 -2.43 -14.74
CA LYS A 237 5.80 -2.61 -13.95
C LYS A 237 6.10 -3.12 -12.54
N THR A 238 7.15 -3.92 -12.38
CA THR A 238 7.50 -4.54 -11.10
C THR A 238 8.38 -3.63 -10.24
N ASP A 239 9.36 -2.95 -10.85
CA ASP A 239 10.34 -2.15 -10.12
C ASP A 239 9.99 -0.66 -10.01
N CYS A 240 9.08 -0.15 -10.86
CA CYS A 240 8.61 1.24 -10.83
C CYS A 240 7.20 1.38 -10.26
N THR A 241 6.89 0.68 -9.18
CA THR A 241 5.67 0.89 -8.37
C THR A 241 5.89 1.97 -7.31
N ASP A 242 4.81 2.59 -6.82
CA ASP A 242 4.87 3.52 -5.68
C ASP A 242 4.08 2.93 -4.51
N ASN A 243 4.61 1.84 -3.95
CA ASN A 243 3.89 1.08 -2.94
C ASN A 243 4.01 1.71 -1.55
N TRP A 244 5.11 2.43 -1.30
CA TRP A 244 5.52 2.91 0.03
C TRP A 244 5.21 4.39 0.28
N SER A 245 4.04 4.86 -0.15
CA SER A 245 3.49 6.14 0.33
C SER A 245 3.23 6.11 1.84
N PHE A 246 3.14 7.26 2.50
CA PHE A 246 2.86 7.33 3.95
C PHE A 246 1.58 6.56 4.34
N HIS A 247 0.49 6.75 3.59
CA HIS A 247 -0.80 6.10 3.88
C HIS A 247 -0.78 4.60 3.61
N SER A 248 -0.09 4.17 2.55
CA SER A 248 0.15 2.74 2.28
C SER A 248 0.98 2.11 3.40
N SER A 249 2.02 2.81 3.86
CA SER A 249 2.91 2.39 4.94
C SER A 249 2.20 2.33 6.28
N PHE A 250 1.26 3.25 6.55
CA PHE A 250 0.41 3.24 7.74
C PHE A 250 -0.53 2.03 7.75
N PHE A 251 -1.16 1.74 6.60
CA PHE A 251 -1.99 0.55 6.46
C PHE A 251 -1.17 -0.73 6.65
N PHE A 252 0.03 -0.80 6.03
CA PHE A 252 0.97 -1.91 6.24
C PHE A 252 1.36 -2.08 7.72
N ALA A 253 1.82 -1.01 8.38
CA ALA A 253 2.18 -1.02 9.79
C ALA A 253 1.02 -1.52 10.66
N GLY A 254 -0.21 -1.07 10.37
CA GLY A 254 -1.43 -1.55 11.00
C GLY A 254 -1.63 -3.06 10.81
N THR A 255 -1.57 -3.56 9.57
CA THR A 255 -1.76 -5.00 9.26
C THR A 255 -0.70 -5.91 9.88
N VAL A 256 0.53 -5.41 10.02
CA VAL A 256 1.63 -6.10 10.70
C VAL A 256 1.36 -6.17 12.20
N ALA A 257 0.98 -5.06 12.83
CA ALA A 257 0.69 -5.00 14.26
C ALA A 257 -0.57 -5.79 14.65
N THR A 258 -1.58 -5.86 13.78
CA THR A 258 -2.78 -6.68 13.97
C THR A 258 -2.61 -8.16 13.58
N THR A 259 -1.41 -8.55 13.17
CA THR A 259 -1.08 -9.91 12.70
C THR A 259 -1.95 -10.41 11.55
N ILE A 260 -2.53 -9.52 10.75
CA ILE A 260 -3.26 -9.89 9.53
C ILE A 260 -2.27 -10.16 8.41
N GLY A 261 -1.34 -9.23 8.17
CA GLY A 261 -0.25 -9.39 7.22
C GLY A 261 -0.66 -9.84 5.81
N TYR A 262 -1.52 -9.08 5.10
CA TYR A 262 -1.97 -9.44 3.74
C TYR A 262 -0.83 -9.76 2.75
N GLY A 263 0.37 -9.21 2.94
CA GLY A 263 1.50 -9.50 2.05
C GLY A 263 1.41 -8.84 0.66
N SER A 264 0.40 -7.98 0.42
CA SER A 264 0.28 -7.20 -0.82
C SER A 264 1.47 -6.25 -1.02
N ILE A 265 2.02 -5.72 0.07
CA ILE A 265 3.30 -5.01 0.11
C ILE A 265 4.17 -5.59 1.24
N THR A 266 5.46 -5.78 0.99
CA THR A 266 6.41 -6.38 1.94
C THR A 266 7.76 -5.68 1.86
N PRO A 267 8.46 -5.49 3.00
CA PRO A 267 9.75 -4.81 3.02
C PRO A 267 10.77 -5.64 2.25
N LYS A 268 11.37 -5.03 1.22
CA LYS A 268 12.36 -5.69 0.37
C LYS A 268 13.77 -5.44 0.88
N THR A 269 14.00 -4.30 1.54
CA THR A 269 15.31 -3.92 2.09
C THR A 269 15.64 -4.69 3.36
N ASP A 270 16.93 -4.92 3.62
CA ASP A 270 17.36 -5.60 4.84
C ASP A 270 17.14 -4.72 6.08
N GLU A 271 17.27 -3.40 5.93
CA GLU A 271 16.92 -2.40 6.96
C GLU A 271 15.42 -2.44 7.29
N GLY A 272 14.55 -2.43 6.27
CA GLY A 272 13.10 -2.52 6.44
C GLY A 272 12.66 -3.84 7.08
N LYS A 273 13.31 -4.97 6.73
CA LYS A 273 13.07 -6.27 7.38
C LYS A 273 13.50 -6.24 8.85
N ALA A 274 14.69 -5.73 9.15
CA ALA A 274 15.20 -5.63 10.52
C ALA A 274 14.30 -4.74 11.39
N PHE A 275 13.87 -3.58 10.86
CA PHE A 275 12.92 -2.71 11.53
C PHE A 275 11.56 -3.38 11.74
N CYS A 276 11.05 -4.12 10.75
CA CYS A 276 9.80 -4.87 10.88
C CYS A 276 9.84 -5.89 12.03
N ILE A 277 10.98 -6.57 12.25
CA ILE A 277 11.16 -7.49 13.38
C ILE A 277 11.03 -6.74 14.72
N VAL A 278 11.70 -5.59 14.87
CA VAL A 278 11.62 -4.81 16.13
C VAL A 278 10.21 -4.23 16.31
N PHE A 279 9.61 -3.72 15.24
CA PHE A 279 8.27 -3.14 15.22
C PHE A 279 7.19 -4.17 15.59
N THR A 280 7.32 -5.42 15.17
CA THR A 280 6.35 -6.47 15.52
C THR A 280 6.42 -6.87 16.99
N ILE A 281 7.63 -6.95 17.57
CA ILE A 281 7.84 -7.32 18.98
C ILE A 281 7.12 -6.35 19.93
N ILE A 282 7.07 -5.06 19.59
CA ILE A 282 6.39 -4.04 20.41
C ILE A 282 4.91 -3.89 19.99
N GLY A 283 4.65 -3.90 18.68
CA GLY A 283 3.33 -3.62 18.12
C GLY A 283 2.28 -4.67 18.49
N ILE A 284 2.63 -5.95 18.41
CA ILE A 284 1.67 -7.05 18.66
C ILE A 284 1.20 -7.07 20.13
N PRO A 285 2.09 -7.03 21.16
CA PRO A 285 1.64 -6.94 22.54
C PRO A 285 0.82 -5.69 22.84
N PHE A 286 1.20 -4.53 22.28
CA PHE A 286 0.43 -3.30 22.43
C PHE A 286 -0.98 -3.48 21.86
N PHE A 287 -1.08 -3.98 20.63
CA PHE A 287 -2.36 -4.21 19.96
C PHE A 287 -3.25 -5.18 20.75
N ALA A 288 -2.69 -6.31 21.21
CA ALA A 288 -3.40 -7.28 22.03
C ALA A 288 -3.92 -6.66 23.35
N PHE A 289 -3.11 -5.82 24.00
CA PHE A 289 -3.53 -5.10 25.20
C PHE A 289 -4.66 -4.11 24.91
N MET A 290 -4.60 -3.38 23.79
CA MET A 290 -5.66 -2.47 23.36
C MET A 290 -6.98 -3.22 23.06
N VAL A 291 -6.92 -4.34 22.34
CA VAL A 291 -8.09 -5.19 22.05
C VAL A 291 -8.75 -5.69 23.33
N ASN A 292 -7.95 -6.07 24.34
CA ASN A 292 -8.48 -6.47 25.65
C ASN A 292 -9.21 -5.30 26.35
N ARG A 293 -8.68 -4.08 26.30
CA ARG A 293 -9.34 -2.90 26.89
C ARG A 293 -10.64 -2.54 26.17
N ILE A 294 -10.66 -2.62 24.84
CA ILE A 294 -11.89 -2.44 24.06
C ILE A 294 -12.92 -3.51 24.46
N SER A 295 -12.50 -4.77 24.61
CA SER A 295 -13.36 -5.86 25.05
C SER A 295 -13.97 -5.62 26.43
N ASP A 296 -13.18 -5.14 27.39
CA ASP A 296 -13.66 -4.77 28.73
C ASP A 296 -14.72 -3.65 28.67
N LEU A 297 -14.45 -2.60 27.87
CA LEU A 297 -15.37 -1.46 27.70
C LEU A 297 -16.70 -1.90 27.08
N ILE A 298 -16.65 -2.76 26.07
CA ILE A 298 -17.86 -3.38 25.49
C ILE A 298 -18.64 -4.15 26.55
N MET A 299 -17.94 -4.91 27.42
CA MET A 299 -18.59 -5.68 28.49
C MET A 299 -19.26 -4.80 29.54
N GLU A 300 -18.66 -3.65 29.88
CA GLU A 300 -19.27 -2.66 30.78
C GLU A 300 -20.50 -2.01 30.15
N LEU A 301 -20.42 -1.65 28.86
CA LEU A 301 -21.57 -1.14 28.11
C LEU A 301 -22.73 -2.14 28.08
N LEU A 302 -22.45 -3.42 27.85
CA LEU A 302 -23.49 -4.46 27.87
C LEU A 302 -24.12 -4.60 29.27
N LYS A 303 -23.33 -4.51 30.36
CA LYS A 303 -23.88 -4.53 31.73
C LYS A 303 -24.78 -3.33 31.99
N PHE A 304 -24.37 -2.15 31.52
CA PHE A 304 -25.18 -0.94 31.62
C PHE A 304 -26.50 -1.09 30.86
N LEU A 305 -26.45 -1.51 29.59
CA LEU A 305 -27.64 -1.77 28.76
C LEU A 305 -28.57 -2.81 29.39
N LYS A 306 -28.02 -3.87 30.02
CA LYS A 306 -28.81 -4.87 30.74
C LYS A 306 -29.63 -4.23 31.87
N ARG A 307 -29.03 -3.32 32.65
CA ARG A 307 -29.70 -2.65 33.77
C ARG A 307 -30.75 -1.66 33.27
N THR A 308 -30.43 -0.89 32.24
CA THR A 308 -31.32 0.16 31.71
C THR A 308 -32.53 -0.41 30.95
N LEU A 309 -32.32 -1.45 30.15
CA LEU A 309 -33.37 -2.02 29.28
C LEU A 309 -34.05 -3.26 29.87
N ASN A 310 -33.62 -3.70 31.06
CA ASN A 310 -34.13 -4.87 31.79
C ASN A 310 -34.21 -6.17 30.95
N PHE A 311 -33.32 -6.31 29.96
CA PHE A 311 -33.30 -7.47 29.07
C PHE A 311 -32.69 -8.71 29.72
N GLY A 312 -33.22 -9.88 29.36
CA GLY A 312 -32.63 -11.16 29.74
C GLY A 312 -31.19 -11.31 29.22
N LYS A 313 -30.35 -12.05 29.97
CA LYS A 313 -28.93 -12.29 29.58
C LYS A 313 -28.83 -12.82 28.14
N LEU A 314 -29.70 -13.74 27.76
CA LEU A 314 -29.71 -14.37 26.43
C LEU A 314 -29.99 -13.34 25.32
N VAL A 315 -31.03 -12.50 25.50
CA VAL A 315 -31.42 -11.48 24.51
C VAL A 315 -30.25 -10.53 24.26
N LEU A 316 -29.61 -10.02 25.31
CA LEU A 316 -28.46 -9.14 25.19
C LEU A 316 -27.27 -9.78 24.46
N HIS A 317 -27.01 -11.08 24.66
CA HIS A 317 -25.96 -11.80 23.94
C HIS A 317 -26.29 -11.96 22.47
N LEU A 318 -27.54 -12.33 22.14
CA LEU A 318 -28.00 -12.45 20.76
C LEU A 318 -28.00 -11.09 20.06
N THR A 319 -28.40 -10.01 20.73
CA THR A 319 -28.34 -8.65 20.20
C THR A 319 -26.90 -8.19 19.97
N TYR A 320 -25.97 -8.52 20.87
CA TYR A 320 -24.54 -8.19 20.68
C TYR A 320 -23.93 -8.94 19.49
N ILE A 321 -24.21 -10.23 19.35
CA ILE A 321 -23.71 -11.05 18.22
C ILE A 321 -24.39 -10.61 16.92
N GLY A 322 -25.72 -10.53 16.89
CA GLY A 322 -26.47 -10.15 15.69
C GLY A 322 -26.23 -8.69 15.27
N GLY A 323 -26.15 -7.77 16.22
CA GLY A 323 -25.83 -6.36 15.96
C GLY A 323 -24.41 -6.18 15.44
N GLY A 324 -23.43 -6.89 16.01
CA GLY A 324 -22.07 -6.90 15.49
C GLY A 324 -21.96 -7.53 14.10
N PHE A 325 -22.65 -8.64 13.85
CA PHE A 325 -22.73 -9.24 12.51
C PHE A 325 -23.29 -8.24 11.49
N PHE A 326 -24.37 -7.53 11.81
CA PHE A 326 -24.93 -6.51 10.91
C PHE A 326 -23.96 -5.33 10.70
N ALA A 327 -23.42 -4.77 11.79
CA ALA A 327 -22.60 -3.56 11.74
C ALA A 327 -21.18 -3.77 11.21
N LEU A 328 -20.57 -4.94 11.44
CA LEU A 328 -19.17 -5.21 11.12
C LEU A 328 -18.99 -6.14 9.92
N ILE A 329 -20.05 -6.82 9.46
CA ILE A 329 -20.01 -7.69 8.29
C ILE A 329 -20.92 -7.16 7.19
N LEU A 330 -22.23 -7.00 7.42
CA LEU A 330 -23.16 -6.63 6.35
C LEU A 330 -22.98 -5.19 5.85
N VAL A 331 -22.85 -4.22 6.75
CA VAL A 331 -22.63 -2.81 6.37
C VAL A 331 -21.30 -2.62 5.63
N PRO A 332 -20.15 -3.11 6.13
CA PRO A 332 -18.88 -3.02 5.41
C PRO A 332 -18.90 -3.79 4.09
N ALA A 333 -19.57 -4.95 4.02
CA ALA A 333 -19.69 -5.69 2.76
C ALA A 333 -20.32 -4.82 1.67
N LYS A 334 -21.39 -4.09 2.01
CA LYS A 334 -22.03 -3.17 1.06
C LYS A 334 -21.11 -2.02 0.64
N ILE A 335 -20.31 -1.49 1.57
CA ILE A 335 -19.32 -0.43 1.29
C ILE A 335 -18.24 -0.95 0.34
N PHE A 336 -17.66 -2.12 0.61
CA PHE A 336 -16.64 -2.74 -0.24
C PHE A 336 -17.18 -3.08 -1.63
N MET A 337 -18.42 -3.57 -1.74
CA MET A 337 -19.05 -3.79 -3.05
C MET A 337 -19.15 -2.50 -3.87
N SER A 338 -19.47 -1.37 -3.23
CA SER A 338 -19.61 -0.08 -3.91
C SER A 338 -18.28 0.59 -4.25
N ILE A 339 -17.28 0.50 -3.38
CA ILE A 339 -15.98 1.16 -3.57
C ILE A 339 -15.03 0.29 -4.41
N GLU A 340 -14.92 -1.00 -4.06
CA GLU A 340 -13.95 -1.90 -4.68
C GLU A 340 -14.50 -2.61 -5.92
N GLY A 341 -15.81 -2.52 -6.16
CA GLY A 341 -16.48 -3.23 -7.27
C GLY A 341 -16.54 -4.75 -7.07
N TRP A 342 -16.35 -5.24 -5.84
CA TRP A 342 -16.40 -6.65 -5.51
C TRP A 342 -17.84 -7.19 -5.51
N SER A 343 -17.99 -8.47 -5.84
CA SER A 343 -19.24 -9.20 -5.62
C SER A 343 -19.51 -9.37 -4.12
N ALA A 344 -20.76 -9.70 -3.77
CA ALA A 344 -21.14 -9.90 -2.38
C ALA A 344 -20.32 -11.01 -1.70
N LEU A 345 -19.98 -12.08 -2.44
CA LEU A 345 -19.18 -13.19 -1.93
C LEU A 345 -17.75 -12.75 -1.63
N GLU A 346 -17.12 -12.04 -2.56
CA GLU A 346 -15.74 -11.54 -2.41
C GLU A 346 -15.62 -10.56 -1.25
N ALA A 347 -16.60 -9.65 -1.10
CA ALA A 347 -16.62 -8.70 0.01
C ALA A 347 -16.76 -9.39 1.38
N VAL A 348 -17.68 -10.36 1.51
CA VAL A 348 -17.86 -11.13 2.75
C VAL A 348 -16.64 -12.01 3.02
N TYR A 349 -16.07 -12.63 1.98
CA TYR A 349 -14.84 -13.43 2.07
C TYR A 349 -13.68 -12.58 2.61
N PHE A 350 -13.43 -11.41 2.02
CA PHE A 350 -12.43 -10.47 2.50
C PHE A 350 -12.65 -10.11 3.97
N ILE A 351 -13.89 -9.78 4.35
CA ILE A 351 -14.21 -9.41 5.74
C ILE A 351 -13.88 -10.55 6.70
N ILE A 352 -14.30 -11.78 6.40
CA ILE A 352 -14.05 -12.93 7.28
C ILE A 352 -12.56 -13.21 7.38
N VAL A 353 -11.83 -13.26 6.25
CA VAL A 353 -10.39 -13.52 6.21
C VAL A 353 -9.59 -12.44 6.95
N SER A 354 -10.04 -11.19 6.90
CA SER A 354 -9.41 -10.06 7.58
C SER A 354 -9.67 -10.06 9.08
N LEU A 355 -10.93 -10.23 9.49
CA LEU A 355 -11.31 -10.22 10.91
C LEU A 355 -10.92 -11.50 11.65
N THR A 356 -10.59 -12.59 10.94
CA THR A 356 -9.98 -13.80 11.52
C THR A 356 -8.47 -13.77 11.52
N THR A 357 -7.86 -12.67 11.07
CA THR A 357 -6.40 -12.48 10.94
C THR A 357 -5.71 -13.57 10.11
N ILE A 358 -6.42 -14.16 9.13
CA ILE A 358 -5.82 -15.10 8.17
C ILE A 358 -5.04 -14.31 7.12
N GLY A 359 -5.66 -13.25 6.56
CA GLY A 359 -4.98 -12.29 5.70
C GLY A 359 -4.30 -12.88 4.44
N PHE A 360 -5.01 -13.65 3.62
CA PHE A 360 -4.42 -14.22 2.39
C PHE A 360 -3.85 -13.19 1.41
N GLY A 361 -4.43 -11.99 1.36
CA GLY A 361 -3.96 -10.88 0.51
C GLY A 361 -4.35 -10.95 -0.96
N ASP A 362 -5.08 -11.98 -1.36
CA ASP A 362 -5.76 -12.10 -2.64
C ASP A 362 -6.79 -10.98 -2.85
N TYR A 363 -7.49 -10.59 -1.78
CA TYR A 363 -8.30 -9.38 -1.71
C TYR A 363 -7.71 -8.44 -0.65
N SER A 364 -7.45 -7.20 -1.05
CA SER A 364 -7.11 -6.12 -0.13
C SER A 364 -7.62 -4.79 -0.69
N PRO A 365 -7.93 -3.80 0.17
CA PRO A 365 -8.38 -2.49 -0.28
C PRO A 365 -7.34 -1.87 -1.22
N ARG A 366 -7.79 -1.26 -2.32
CA ARG A 366 -6.87 -0.68 -3.31
C ARG A 366 -6.03 0.45 -2.70
N MET A 367 -4.78 0.54 -3.15
CA MET A 367 -3.88 1.63 -2.77
C MET A 367 -4.23 2.92 -3.52
N ASP A 368 -4.64 2.79 -4.77
CA ASP A 368 -5.00 3.89 -5.66
C ASP A 368 -6.49 3.84 -6.04
N PRO A 369 -7.09 5.00 -6.37
CA PRO A 369 -8.46 5.03 -6.84
C PRO A 369 -8.65 4.21 -8.14
N PRO A 370 -9.89 3.81 -8.49
CA PRO A 370 -10.19 3.16 -9.74
C PRO A 370 -9.62 3.92 -10.94
N ILE A 371 -8.99 3.19 -11.86
CA ILE A 371 -8.37 3.74 -13.08
C ILE A 371 -9.40 4.50 -13.92
N GLU A 372 -10.68 4.12 -13.85
CA GLU A 372 -11.77 4.79 -14.57
C GLU A 372 -11.88 6.28 -14.23
N LEU A 373 -11.54 6.66 -12.99
CA LEU A 373 -11.60 8.03 -12.46
C LEU A 373 -10.30 8.83 -12.66
N ALA A 374 -9.26 8.22 -13.24
CA ALA A 374 -8.02 8.92 -13.55
C ALA A 374 -8.26 9.93 -14.69
N TYR A 375 -7.77 11.16 -14.54
CA TYR A 375 -7.84 12.17 -15.60
C TYR A 375 -6.73 11.98 -16.64
N SER A 376 -5.64 11.32 -16.25
CA SER A 376 -4.58 10.87 -17.14
C SER A 376 -4.45 9.36 -17.00
N LYS A 377 -4.73 8.64 -18.10
CA LYS A 377 -4.66 7.18 -18.16
C LYS A 377 -3.44 6.79 -18.99
N ARG A 378 -2.62 5.90 -18.45
CA ARG A 378 -1.54 5.25 -19.17
C ARG A 378 -2.11 4.49 -20.36
N ASN A 379 -1.60 4.78 -21.55
CA ASN A 379 -1.98 4.03 -22.74
C ASN A 379 -1.04 2.82 -22.87
N GLU A 380 -1.49 1.65 -22.40
CA GLU A 380 -0.69 0.43 -22.43
C GLU A 380 -0.24 0.05 -23.85
N THR A 381 -1.10 0.24 -24.85
CA THR A 381 -0.77 -0.04 -26.24
C THR A 381 0.31 0.92 -26.76
N ALA A 382 0.17 2.22 -26.52
CA ALA A 382 1.18 3.20 -26.91
C ALA A 382 2.51 2.99 -26.15
N CYS A 383 2.44 2.60 -24.88
CA CYS A 383 3.59 2.27 -24.07
C CYS A 383 4.30 1.02 -24.57
N LEU A 384 3.55 -0.05 -24.87
CA LEU A 384 4.10 -1.26 -25.47
C LEU A 384 4.73 -0.95 -26.83
N PHE A 385 4.08 -0.12 -27.66
CA PHE A 385 4.65 0.36 -28.92
C PHE A 385 5.96 1.10 -28.71
N GLU A 386 6.06 2.00 -27.73
CA GLU A 386 7.31 2.72 -27.43
C GLU A 386 8.42 1.79 -26.89
N LEU A 387 8.03 0.77 -26.12
CA LEU A 387 8.95 -0.23 -25.59
C LEU A 387 9.49 -1.16 -26.67
N ILE A 388 8.72 -1.49 -27.71
CA ILE A 388 9.18 -2.32 -28.84
C ILE A 388 9.79 -1.52 -29.98
N ASN A 389 9.49 -0.21 -30.08
CA ASN A 389 9.93 0.61 -31.19
C ASN A 389 11.41 0.98 -31.02
N PRO A 390 12.30 0.54 -31.92
CA PRO A 390 13.73 0.86 -31.83
C PRO A 390 14.02 2.36 -31.98
N ILE A 391 13.12 3.13 -32.60
CA ILE A 391 13.25 4.57 -32.80
C ILE A 391 12.24 5.27 -31.88
N PRO A 392 12.71 5.98 -30.85
CA PRO A 392 11.82 6.68 -29.94
C PRO A 392 10.92 7.70 -30.66
N SER A 393 9.69 7.88 -30.20
CA SER A 393 8.80 8.93 -30.73
C SER A 393 9.28 10.35 -30.37
N ARG A 394 8.71 11.40 -30.98
CA ARG A 394 9.15 12.81 -30.73
C ARG A 394 8.73 13.38 -29.37
N ASN A 395 7.77 12.76 -28.68
CA ASN A 395 7.16 13.29 -27.46
C ASN A 395 7.58 12.48 -26.22
N LEU A 396 8.88 12.46 -25.94
CA LEU A 396 9.46 11.70 -24.83
C LEU A 396 9.51 12.54 -23.57
N ASN A 397 9.33 11.86 -22.45
CA ASN A 397 9.67 12.35 -21.14
C ASN A 397 11.20 12.30 -21.00
N ASN A 398 11.82 13.46 -20.79
CA ASN A 398 13.27 13.59 -20.66
C ASN A 398 13.85 12.79 -19.48
N GLN A 399 13.04 12.45 -18.47
CA GLN A 399 13.48 11.67 -17.32
C GLN A 399 13.48 10.17 -17.58
N THR A 400 12.50 9.65 -18.32
CA THR A 400 12.31 8.20 -18.51
C THR A 400 12.70 7.71 -19.90
N GLY A 401 12.86 8.60 -20.87
CA GLY A 401 13.10 8.24 -22.27
C GLY A 401 11.92 7.49 -22.93
N LEU A 402 10.73 7.55 -22.31
CA LEU A 402 9.47 6.97 -22.80
C LEU A 402 8.47 8.08 -23.12
N THR A 403 7.42 7.77 -23.88
CA THR A 403 6.39 8.79 -24.18
C THR A 403 5.66 9.23 -22.92
N VAL A 404 5.13 10.45 -22.91
CA VAL A 404 4.24 10.94 -21.84
C VAL A 404 3.04 10.01 -21.62
N SER A 405 2.57 9.31 -22.66
CA SER A 405 1.50 8.31 -22.55
C SER A 405 1.88 7.06 -21.76
N CYS A 406 3.18 6.87 -21.48
CA CYS A 406 3.71 5.80 -20.63
C CYS A 406 3.77 6.19 -19.14
N ASP A 407 3.50 7.46 -18.82
CA ASP A 407 3.50 7.93 -17.44
C ASP A 407 2.48 7.12 -16.60
N LYS A 408 2.66 7.12 -15.29
CA LYS A 408 1.71 6.49 -14.37
C LYS A 408 0.36 7.20 -14.44
N ASP A 409 -0.71 6.45 -14.14
CA ASP A 409 -2.05 7.01 -14.02
C ASP A 409 -2.07 8.14 -12.97
N LYS A 410 -2.86 9.19 -13.24
CA LYS A 410 -3.00 10.34 -12.34
C LYS A 410 -4.45 10.61 -11.97
N TRP A 411 -4.67 10.87 -10.68
CA TRP A 411 -5.96 11.20 -10.10
C TRP A 411 -5.95 12.61 -9.49
N SER A 412 -7.12 13.21 -9.34
CA SER A 412 -7.25 14.50 -8.67
C SER A 412 -6.93 14.39 -7.18
N ASP A 413 -6.33 15.43 -6.59
CA ASP A 413 -5.91 15.43 -5.18
C ASP A 413 -7.08 15.15 -4.23
N ALA A 414 -8.27 15.65 -4.56
CA ALA A 414 -9.48 15.41 -3.78
C ALA A 414 -9.86 13.90 -3.74
N LEU A 415 -9.70 13.20 -4.87
CA LEU A 415 -9.98 11.77 -4.95
C LEU A 415 -8.89 10.95 -4.25
N GLN A 416 -7.62 11.33 -4.41
CA GLN A 416 -6.54 10.66 -3.70
C GLN A 416 -6.73 10.77 -2.18
N ASN A 417 -7.10 11.97 -1.70
CA ASN A 417 -7.36 12.21 -0.28
C ASN A 417 -8.56 11.42 0.26
N SER A 418 -9.62 11.24 -0.54
CA SER A 418 -10.77 10.44 -0.10
C SER A 418 -10.41 8.96 0.06
N TYR A 419 -9.59 8.40 -0.83
CA TYR A 419 -9.06 7.03 -0.72
C TYR A 419 -8.06 6.90 0.44
N ASN A 420 -7.26 7.94 0.71
CA ASN A 420 -6.39 7.98 1.90
C ASN A 420 -7.21 7.88 3.20
N ILE A 421 -8.33 8.61 3.29
CA ILE A 421 -9.25 8.55 4.44
C ILE A 421 -9.90 7.16 4.54
N TYR A 422 -10.35 6.61 3.42
CA TYR A 422 -10.93 5.26 3.37
C TYR A 422 -9.98 4.20 3.93
N ARG A 423 -8.68 4.24 3.59
CA ARG A 423 -7.68 3.28 4.12
C ARG A 423 -7.54 3.36 5.64
N VAL A 424 -7.51 4.55 6.20
CA VAL A 424 -7.48 4.75 7.66
C VAL A 424 -8.79 4.26 8.29
N ALA A 425 -9.93 4.50 7.66
CA ALA A 425 -11.24 4.02 8.13
C ALA A 425 -11.34 2.49 8.13
N VAL A 426 -10.83 1.82 7.10
CA VAL A 426 -10.76 0.35 7.03
C VAL A 426 -9.91 -0.20 8.19
N PHE A 427 -8.77 0.43 8.48
CA PHE A 427 -7.95 0.04 9.63
C PHE A 427 -8.71 0.16 10.96
N LEU A 428 -9.44 1.26 11.18
CA LEU A 428 -10.25 1.43 12.39
C LEU A 428 -11.39 0.40 12.47
N TRP A 429 -12.01 0.07 11.33
CA TRP A 429 -13.01 -1.00 11.25
C TRP A 429 -12.41 -2.36 11.63
N ILE A 430 -11.21 -2.70 11.15
CA ILE A 430 -10.49 -3.93 11.54
C ILE A 430 -10.27 -3.97 13.05
N LEU A 431 -9.81 -2.87 13.65
CA LEU A 431 -9.58 -2.78 15.10
C LEU A 431 -10.85 -3.08 15.90
N ILE A 432 -11.98 -2.47 15.51
CA ILE A 432 -13.28 -2.69 16.16
C ILE A 432 -13.76 -4.13 15.92
N GLY A 433 -13.60 -4.63 14.70
CA GLY A 433 -14.02 -5.97 14.29
C GLY A 433 -13.28 -7.08 15.05
N LEU A 434 -11.96 -6.97 15.18
CA LEU A 434 -11.14 -7.91 15.95
C LEU A 434 -11.51 -7.89 17.44
N SER A 435 -11.79 -6.71 17.98
CA SER A 435 -12.25 -6.57 19.36
C SER A 435 -13.63 -7.21 19.58
N TRP A 436 -14.52 -7.12 18.60
CA TRP A 436 -15.82 -7.79 18.64
C TRP A 436 -15.69 -9.31 18.59
N ILE A 437 -14.88 -9.87 17.67
CA ILE A 437 -14.64 -11.32 17.60
C ILE A 437 -13.97 -11.84 18.87
N GLY A 438 -13.00 -11.09 19.42
CA GLY A 438 -12.40 -11.37 20.73
C GLY A 438 -13.44 -11.43 21.85
N GLY A 439 -14.35 -10.46 21.90
CA GLY A 439 -15.46 -10.44 22.87
C GLY A 439 -16.43 -11.61 22.71
N VAL A 440 -16.78 -11.97 21.48
CA VAL A 440 -17.65 -13.14 21.19
C VAL A 440 -16.97 -14.44 21.61
N SER A 441 -15.71 -14.66 21.23
CA SER A 441 -14.95 -15.87 21.56
C SER A 441 -14.74 -16.05 23.07
N ALA A 442 -14.37 -14.99 23.79
CA ALA A 442 -14.23 -15.01 25.24
C ALA A 442 -15.53 -15.42 25.95
N LYS A 443 -16.68 -14.94 25.46
CA LYS A 443 -17.99 -15.31 26.00
C LYS A 443 -18.35 -16.76 25.72
N ILE A 444 -18.09 -17.26 24.51
CA ILE A 444 -18.31 -18.67 24.15
C ILE A 444 -17.45 -19.57 25.05
N ALA A 445 -16.18 -19.21 25.28
CA ALA A 445 -15.26 -19.96 26.13
C ALA A 445 -15.68 -19.99 27.61
N HIS A 446 -16.24 -18.89 28.13
CA HIS A 446 -16.71 -18.81 29.51
C HIS A 446 -18.02 -19.59 29.74
N ASP A 447 -18.88 -19.75 28.73
CA ASP A 447 -20.15 -20.48 28.83
C ASP A 447 -19.98 -21.95 28.39
N LYS A 448 -19.13 -22.71 29.10
CA LYS A 448 -18.85 -24.15 28.83
C LYS A 448 -20.13 -25.00 28.73
N ASN A 449 -21.17 -24.64 29.48
CA ASN A 449 -22.47 -25.31 29.46
C ASN A 449 -23.31 -25.01 28.21
N LEU A 450 -23.01 -23.96 27.45
CA LEU A 450 -23.70 -23.62 26.20
C LEU A 450 -23.13 -24.46 25.05
N VAL A 451 -21.80 -24.54 24.94
CA VAL A 451 -21.10 -25.35 23.93
C VAL A 451 -21.47 -26.83 24.08
N HIS A 452 -21.48 -27.35 25.32
CA HIS A 452 -21.83 -28.74 25.56
C HIS A 452 -23.32 -29.04 25.26
N ARG A 453 -24.23 -28.08 25.50
CA ARG A 453 -25.67 -28.22 25.16
C ARG A 453 -25.96 -28.08 23.67
N CYS A 454 -25.22 -27.22 22.95
CA CYS A 454 -25.37 -27.07 21.50
C CYS A 454 -24.74 -28.25 20.73
N LEU A 455 -23.53 -28.69 21.11
CA LEU A 455 -22.89 -29.87 20.51
C LEU A 455 -23.61 -31.16 20.89
N GLY A 456 -24.08 -31.29 22.14
CA GLY A 456 -24.88 -32.44 22.56
C GLY A 456 -26.20 -32.55 21.80
N LYS A 457 -26.83 -31.42 21.42
CA LYS A 457 -28.02 -31.42 20.56
C LYS A 457 -27.73 -31.69 19.08
N MET A 458 -26.57 -31.24 18.56
CA MET A 458 -26.16 -31.54 17.18
C MET A 458 -25.76 -33.00 17.00
N LEU A 459 -25.04 -33.60 17.97
CA LEU A 459 -24.67 -35.01 17.93
C LEU A 459 -25.89 -35.94 18.04
N TYR A 460 -26.90 -35.56 18.83
CA TYR A 460 -28.17 -36.31 18.90
C TYR A 460 -29.00 -36.28 17.61
N THR A 461 -28.79 -35.29 16.73
CA THR A 461 -29.45 -35.22 15.42
C THR A 461 -28.69 -35.94 14.29
N VAL A 462 -27.51 -36.49 14.56
CA VAL A 462 -26.73 -37.29 13.59
C VAL A 462 -26.81 -38.80 13.91
N GLU A 463 -27.32 -39.18 15.09
CA GLU A 463 -27.58 -40.58 15.50
C GLU A 463 -29.07 -41.01 15.42
N ILE A 464 -29.91 -40.28 14.68
CA ILE A 464 -31.25 -40.72 14.26
C ILE A 464 -31.31 -40.63 12.74
#